data_AF-A0A7T8H184-F1
#
_entry.id   AF-A0A7T8H184-F1
#
_cell.length_a   1.000
_cell.length_b   1.000
_cell.length_c   1.000
_cell.angle_alpha   90.00
_cell.angle_beta   90.00
_cell.angle_gamma   90.00
#
_symmetry.space_group_name_H-M   'P 1'
#
loop_
_entity.id
_entity.type
_entity.pdbx_description
1 polymer ?
#
loop_
_entity_poly.entity_id
_entity_poly.type
_entity_poly.pdbx_seq_one_letter_code
_entity_poly.pdbx_strand_id
1 'polypeptide(L)'
;MRTRSIIGPFFFKDDRGRNVTVNGERYRAMIHDFFLPQLAELNLVNMWFHQDGATCHTARETMNMLKDEFGEQLISRNGPVSWPPRSCDLTPLDYFLWGYVKSLVYVDKPNTIEALQDNITRVIRRIQPEMLEQVTQNWTFRMDHLKRSRGQHLNEVIFKT
;
A
#
# COMPACT_ATOMS: atom_id res chain seq x y z
N MET A 1 -12.40 -1.84 10.27
CA MET A 1 -11.65 -2.48 9.16
C MET A 1 -10.77 -3.55 9.79
N ARG A 2 -10.85 -4.81 9.37
CA ARG A 2 -9.99 -5.90 9.88
C ARG A 2 -9.00 -6.25 8.78
N THR A 3 -7.77 -5.76 8.88
CA THR A 3 -6.68 -6.11 7.96
C THR A 3 -6.09 -7.43 8.43
N ARG A 4 -6.26 -8.50 7.65
CA ARG A 4 -5.90 -9.87 8.07
C ARG A 4 -4.69 -10.46 7.35
N SER A 5 -4.24 -9.83 6.28
CA SER A 5 -3.12 -10.32 5.47
C SER A 5 -2.55 -9.19 4.61
N ILE A 6 -1.33 -9.40 4.12
CA ILE A 6 -0.70 -8.59 3.09
C ILE A 6 -0.69 -9.41 1.79
N ILE A 7 -1.13 -8.81 0.68
CA ILE A 7 -0.96 -9.37 -0.67
C ILE A 7 0.36 -8.85 -1.23
N GLY A 8 1.23 -9.77 -1.67
CA GLY A 8 2.56 -9.43 -2.21
C GLY A 8 3.73 -10.02 -1.41
N PRO A 9 4.95 -9.50 -1.60
CA PRO A 9 5.31 -8.37 -2.48
C PRO A 9 5.15 -8.69 -3.97
N PHE A 10 4.95 -7.65 -4.80
CA PHE A 10 5.03 -7.75 -6.26
C PHE A 10 6.30 -7.06 -6.76
N PHE A 11 7.08 -7.76 -7.58
CA PHE A 11 8.31 -7.21 -8.15
C PHE A 11 8.12 -6.95 -9.65
N PHE A 12 8.20 -5.67 -10.04
CA PHE A 12 8.08 -5.28 -11.44
C PHE A 12 9.31 -5.74 -12.23
N LYS A 13 9.10 -6.74 -13.08
CA LYS A 13 10.13 -7.30 -13.98
C LYS A 13 9.65 -7.29 -15.42
N ASP A 14 10.58 -7.18 -16.37
CA ASP A 14 10.30 -7.46 -17.78
C ASP A 14 10.36 -8.96 -18.09
N ASP A 15 10.07 -9.34 -19.34
CA ASP A 15 10.11 -10.73 -19.82
C ASP A 15 11.48 -11.40 -19.68
N ARG A 16 12.54 -10.62 -19.45
CA ARG A 16 13.91 -11.10 -19.22
C ARG A 16 14.26 -11.15 -17.73
N GLY A 17 13.29 -10.91 -16.84
CA GLY A 17 13.46 -10.93 -15.39
C GLY A 17 14.17 -9.69 -14.81
N ARG A 18 14.36 -8.62 -15.60
CA ARG A 18 15.06 -7.41 -15.15
C ARG A 18 14.08 -6.46 -14.48
N ASN A 19 14.51 -5.82 -13.39
CA ASN A 19 13.67 -4.84 -12.71
C ASN A 19 13.38 -3.63 -13.62
N VAL A 20 12.14 -3.17 -13.61
CA VAL A 20 11.68 -2.06 -14.45
C VAL A 20 11.02 -0.95 -13.66
N THR A 21 11.08 0.26 -14.20
CA THR A 21 10.33 1.41 -13.67
C THR A 21 8.82 1.19 -13.84
N VAL A 22 8.05 1.54 -12.82
CA VAL A 22 6.59 1.53 -12.86
C VAL A 22 6.10 2.69 -13.72
N ASN A 23 5.31 2.39 -14.75
CA ASN A 23 4.55 3.36 -15.53
C ASN A 23 3.04 3.04 -15.41
N GLY A 24 2.18 3.84 -16.05
CA GLY A 24 0.74 3.63 -15.97
C GLY A 24 0.29 2.25 -16.48
N GLU A 25 0.87 1.78 -17.57
CA GLU A 25 0.57 0.47 -18.16
C GLU A 25 0.95 -0.69 -17.24
N ARG A 26 2.19 -0.71 -16.74
CA ARG A 26 2.68 -1.75 -15.82
C ARG A 26 1.93 -1.74 -14.49
N TYR A 27 1.56 -0.56 -14.00
CA TYR A 27 0.75 -0.44 -12.79
C TYR A 27 -0.63 -1.07 -12.98
N ARG A 28 -1.30 -0.74 -14.08
CA ARG A 28 -2.60 -1.33 -14.45
C ARG A 28 -2.51 -2.84 -14.64
N ALA A 29 -1.49 -3.33 -15.33
CA ALA A 29 -1.25 -4.77 -15.49
C ALA A 29 -1.04 -5.45 -14.12
N MET A 30 -0.25 -4.86 -13.22
CA MET A 30 -0.09 -5.39 -11.86
C MET A 30 -1.43 -5.44 -11.09
N ILE A 31 -2.27 -4.41 -11.21
CA ILE A 31 -3.59 -4.43 -10.55
C ILE A 31 -4.46 -5.54 -11.12
N HIS A 32 -4.60 -5.60 -12.44
CA HIS A 32 -5.50 -6.53 -13.11
C HIS A 32 -5.03 -7.99 -13.07
N ASP A 33 -3.75 -8.23 -13.34
CA ASP A 33 -3.21 -9.58 -13.55
C ASP A 33 -2.71 -10.23 -12.26
N PHE A 34 -2.45 -9.43 -11.22
CA PHE A 34 -1.96 -9.92 -9.93
C PHE A 34 -2.88 -9.55 -8.77
N PHE A 35 -3.18 -8.27 -8.56
CA PHE A 35 -3.86 -7.84 -7.33
C PHE A 35 -5.33 -8.26 -7.26
N LEU A 36 -6.12 -8.04 -8.31
CA LEU A 36 -7.55 -8.41 -8.34
C LEU A 36 -7.77 -9.92 -8.20
N PRO A 37 -7.02 -10.81 -8.90
CA PRO A 37 -7.10 -12.26 -8.68
C PRO A 37 -6.85 -12.65 -7.22
N GLN A 38 -5.85 -12.04 -6.56
CA GLN A 38 -5.54 -12.31 -5.15
C GLN A 38 -6.68 -11.88 -4.21
N LEU A 39 -7.37 -10.77 -4.50
CA LEU A 39 -8.56 -10.38 -3.74
C LEU A 39 -9.69 -11.40 -3.89
N ALA A 40 -9.91 -11.89 -5.11
CA ALA A 40 -10.92 -12.90 -5.40
C ALA A 40 -10.62 -14.23 -4.68
N GLU A 41 -9.37 -14.70 -4.72
CA GLU A 41 -8.92 -15.91 -4.02
C GLU A 41 -9.14 -15.83 -2.51
N LEU A 42 -8.92 -14.66 -1.92
CA LEU A 42 -9.14 -14.41 -0.49
C LEU A 42 -10.61 -14.14 -0.13
N ASN A 43 -11.52 -14.17 -1.11
CA ASN A 43 -12.93 -13.79 -0.97
C ASN A 43 -13.12 -12.39 -0.35
N LEU A 44 -12.22 -11.46 -0.68
CA LEU A 44 -12.28 -10.08 -0.22
C LEU A 44 -13.15 -9.27 -1.19
N VAL A 45 -14.45 -9.23 -0.89
CA VAL A 45 -15.44 -8.46 -1.66
C VAL A 45 -15.76 -7.12 -0.98
N ASN A 46 -16.23 -6.14 -1.75
CA ASN A 46 -16.73 -4.85 -1.25
C ASN A 46 -15.67 -4.06 -0.47
N MET A 47 -14.46 -3.94 -1.06
CA MET A 47 -13.30 -3.32 -0.43
C MET A 47 -13.06 -1.89 -0.91
N TRP A 48 -12.65 -1.05 0.03
CA TRP A 48 -12.16 0.29 -0.27
C TRP A 48 -10.73 0.21 -0.79
N PHE A 49 -10.50 0.71 -1.99
CA PHE A 49 -9.16 0.84 -2.56
C PHE A 49 -8.61 2.24 -2.28
N HIS A 50 -7.37 2.30 -1.81
CA HIS A 50 -6.69 3.56 -1.54
C HIS A 50 -5.31 3.58 -2.20
N GLN A 51 -5.00 4.66 -2.91
CA GLN A 51 -3.70 4.92 -3.52
C GLN A 51 -3.29 6.39 -3.38
N ASP A 52 -1.98 6.64 -3.44
CA ASP A 52 -1.44 7.99 -3.40
C ASP A 52 -1.62 8.74 -4.75
N GLY A 53 -1.10 9.96 -4.80
CA GLY A 53 -1.21 10.83 -5.97
C GLY A 53 -0.10 10.70 -7.01
N ALA A 54 0.60 9.57 -7.10
CA ALA A 54 1.64 9.38 -8.11
C ALA A 54 1.07 9.42 -9.54
N THR A 55 1.85 9.92 -10.51
CA THR A 55 1.36 10.17 -11.87
C THR A 55 0.77 8.93 -12.56
N CYS A 56 1.37 7.74 -12.37
CA CYS A 56 0.85 6.49 -12.91
C CYS A 56 -0.47 6.05 -12.28
N HIS A 57 -0.69 6.38 -11.00
CA HIS A 57 -1.90 6.05 -10.24
C HIS A 57 -3.06 6.97 -10.64
N THR A 58 -2.78 8.25 -10.90
CA THR A 58 -3.79 9.26 -11.22
C THR A 58 -4.02 9.48 -12.72
N ALA A 59 -3.30 8.74 -13.57
CA ALA A 59 -3.51 8.80 -15.01
C ALA A 59 -4.96 8.44 -15.36
N ARG A 60 -5.54 9.11 -16.37
CA ARG A 60 -6.96 8.95 -16.74
C ARG A 60 -7.36 7.49 -16.96
N GLU A 61 -6.55 6.73 -17.68
CA GLU A 61 -6.79 5.31 -17.95
C GLU A 61 -6.76 4.46 -16.67
N THR A 62 -5.81 4.73 -15.78
CA THR A 62 -5.71 4.04 -14.48
C THR A 62 -6.93 4.36 -13.60
N MET A 63 -7.32 5.63 -13.53
CA MET A 63 -8.49 6.04 -12.76
C MET A 63 -9.79 5.48 -13.32
N ASN A 64 -9.94 5.37 -14.64
CA ASN A 64 -11.10 4.76 -15.26
C ASN A 64 -11.19 3.27 -14.89
N MET A 65 -10.11 2.51 -15.10
CA MET A 65 -10.04 1.10 -14.68
C MET A 65 -10.41 0.93 -13.20
N LEU A 66 -9.80 1.72 -12.30
CA LEU A 66 -10.07 1.59 -10.87
C LEU A 66 -11.51 1.96 -10.50
N LYS A 67 -12.16 2.87 -11.23
CA LYS A 67 -13.57 3.19 -11.03
C LYS A 67 -14.47 2.06 -11.51
N ASP A 68 -14.12 1.40 -12.60
CA ASP A 68 -14.88 0.24 -13.09
C ASP A 68 -14.82 -0.92 -12.07
N GLU A 69 -13.67 -1.14 -11.43
CA GLU A 69 -13.45 -2.21 -10.46
C GLU A 69 -13.98 -1.90 -9.05
N PHE A 70 -13.77 -0.67 -8.55
CA PHE A 70 -14.07 -0.31 -7.15
C PHE A 70 -15.23 0.68 -7.00
N GLY A 71 -15.77 1.25 -8.08
CA GLY A 71 -16.88 2.20 -8.06
C GLY A 71 -16.62 3.39 -7.14
N GLU A 72 -17.59 3.68 -6.27
CA GLU A 72 -17.52 4.75 -5.26
C GLU A 72 -16.54 4.44 -4.09
N GLN A 73 -16.03 3.22 -4.01
CA GLN A 73 -15.11 2.77 -2.93
C GLN A 73 -13.64 3.04 -3.26
N LEU A 74 -13.38 4.12 -4.01
CA LEU A 74 -12.04 4.50 -4.45
C LEU A 74 -11.59 5.81 -3.80
N ILE A 75 -10.52 5.71 -3.02
CA ILE A 75 -9.84 6.85 -2.39
C ILE A 75 -8.55 7.13 -3.17
N SER A 76 -8.54 8.22 -3.92
CA SER A 76 -7.42 8.58 -4.79
C SER A 76 -7.45 10.08 -5.11
N ARG A 77 -6.33 10.63 -5.57
CA ARG A 77 -6.34 11.95 -6.20
C ARG A 77 -7.13 11.84 -7.51
N ASN A 78 -8.27 12.55 -7.59
CA ASN A 78 -9.30 12.48 -8.65
C ASN A 78 -10.26 11.26 -8.58
N GLY A 79 -10.28 10.54 -7.45
CA GLY A 79 -11.28 9.52 -7.16
C GLY A 79 -12.59 10.10 -6.62
N PRO A 80 -13.64 9.27 -6.46
CA PRO A 80 -14.87 9.65 -5.77
C PRO A 80 -14.63 10.22 -4.36
N VAL A 81 -13.68 9.64 -3.62
CA VAL A 81 -13.17 10.21 -2.38
C VAL A 81 -11.78 10.77 -2.62
N SER A 82 -11.67 12.10 -2.58
CA SER A 82 -10.42 12.80 -2.82
C SER A 82 -9.42 12.59 -1.67
N TRP A 83 -8.21 12.14 -2.01
CA TRP A 83 -7.10 12.06 -1.06
C TRP A 83 -6.19 13.30 -1.14
N PRO A 84 -5.91 13.99 -0.01
CA PRO A 84 -5.10 15.20 -0.03
C PRO A 84 -3.64 14.93 -0.43
N PRO A 85 -3.01 15.84 -1.19
CA PRO A 85 -1.60 15.72 -1.54
C PRO A 85 -0.70 15.79 -0.29
N ARG A 86 0.42 15.05 -0.31
CA ARG A 86 1.45 15.03 0.74
C ARG A 86 0.94 14.55 2.11
N SER A 87 0.11 13.51 2.09
CA SER A 87 -0.48 12.92 3.31
C SER A 87 0.13 11.57 3.67
N CYS A 88 1.46 11.44 3.50
CA CYS A 88 2.18 10.19 3.79
C CYS A 88 2.01 9.75 5.25
N ASP A 89 1.85 10.68 6.20
CA ASP A 89 1.64 10.34 7.63
C ASP A 89 0.32 9.60 7.91
N LEU A 90 -0.53 9.49 6.89
CA LEU A 90 -1.85 8.88 6.97
C LEU A 90 -1.95 7.55 6.24
N THR A 91 -0.93 7.13 5.51
CA THR A 91 -0.96 5.83 4.84
C THR A 91 -0.26 4.79 5.72
N PRO A 92 -0.91 3.67 6.06
CA PRO A 92 -0.28 2.56 6.79
C PRO A 92 1.02 2.05 6.17
N LEU A 93 1.14 2.17 4.85
CA LEU A 93 2.35 1.77 4.13
C LEU A 93 3.52 2.70 4.46
N ASP A 94 3.29 4.02 4.48
CA ASP A 94 4.35 5.01 4.68
C ASP A 94 4.79 5.14 6.14
N TYR A 95 3.85 5.29 7.09
CA TYR A 95 4.23 5.51 8.49
C TYR A 95 4.70 4.24 9.21
N PHE A 96 4.39 3.07 8.68
CA PHE A 96 4.70 1.79 9.32
C PHE A 96 5.45 0.83 8.38
N LEU A 97 4.81 0.36 7.29
CA LEU A 97 5.32 -0.81 6.56
C LEU A 97 6.72 -0.57 5.99
N TRP A 98 6.95 0.55 5.32
CA TRP A 98 8.24 0.81 4.69
C TRP A 98 9.37 0.98 5.69
N GLY A 99 9.13 1.68 6.81
CA GLY A 99 10.11 1.81 7.89
C GLY A 99 10.44 0.46 8.54
N TYR A 100 9.41 -0.34 8.84
CA TYR A 100 9.55 -1.66 9.43
C TYR A 100 10.27 -2.65 8.51
N VAL A 101 9.88 -2.72 7.23
CA VAL A 101 10.53 -3.61 6.27
C VAL A 101 11.99 -3.20 6.09
N LYS A 102 12.26 -1.89 5.91
CA LYS A 102 13.63 -1.38 5.72
C LYS A 102 14.56 -1.71 6.89
N SER A 103 14.06 -1.68 8.13
CA SER A 103 14.90 -1.99 9.31
C SER A 103 15.33 -3.46 9.36
N LEU A 104 14.61 -4.36 8.69
CA LEU A 104 14.86 -5.80 8.72
C LEU A 104 15.55 -6.34 7.46
N VAL A 105 15.24 -5.81 6.28
CA VAL A 105 15.77 -6.37 5.00
C VAL A 105 17.26 -6.13 4.79
N TYR A 106 17.84 -5.15 5.49
CA TYR A 106 19.27 -4.80 5.38
C TYR A 106 20.15 -5.40 6.49
N VAL A 107 19.59 -6.12 7.47
CA VAL A 107 20.33 -6.71 8.60
C VAL A 107 21.46 -7.61 8.09
N ASP A 108 21.16 -8.46 7.10
CA ASP A 108 22.10 -9.45 6.55
C ASP A 108 22.98 -8.87 5.42
N LYS A 109 22.95 -7.54 5.19
CA LYS A 109 23.73 -6.82 4.16
C LYS A 109 23.69 -7.51 2.77
N PRO A 110 22.48 -7.62 2.15
CA PRO A 110 22.37 -8.26 0.84
C PRO A 110 23.18 -7.51 -0.22
N ASN A 111 23.98 -8.25 -1.00
CA ASN A 111 24.85 -7.70 -2.05
C ASN A 111 24.28 -7.85 -3.47
N THR A 112 23.09 -8.47 -3.61
CA THR A 112 22.40 -8.63 -4.89
C THR A 112 20.93 -8.23 -4.76
N ILE A 113 20.29 -7.94 -5.89
CA ILE A 113 18.86 -7.60 -5.90
C ILE A 113 18.03 -8.82 -5.53
N GLU A 114 18.44 -10.01 -5.95
CA GLU A 114 17.78 -11.28 -5.63
C GLU A 114 17.76 -11.51 -4.12
N ALA A 115 18.91 -11.36 -3.45
CA ALA A 115 19.00 -11.47 -1.99
C ALA A 115 18.13 -10.42 -1.27
N LEU A 116 18.03 -9.21 -1.83
CA LEU A 116 17.15 -8.18 -1.30
C LEU A 116 15.66 -8.53 -1.49
N GLN A 117 15.28 -9.08 -2.65
CA GLN A 117 13.91 -9.54 -2.93
C GLN A 117 13.51 -10.70 -2.01
N ASP A 118 14.42 -11.64 -1.77
CA ASP A 118 14.22 -12.74 -0.82
C ASP A 118 14.03 -12.23 0.60
N ASN A 119 14.85 -11.25 1.02
CA ASN A 119 14.69 -10.59 2.31
C ASN A 119 13.35 -9.86 2.45
N ILE A 120 12.93 -9.09 1.43
CA ILE A 120 11.62 -8.42 1.43
C ILE A 120 10.50 -9.47 1.57
N THR A 121 10.54 -10.53 0.77
CA THR A 121 9.54 -11.60 0.80
C THR A 121 9.47 -12.28 2.17
N ARG A 122 10.64 -12.59 2.76
CA ARG A 122 10.74 -13.18 4.10
C ARG A 122 10.17 -12.26 5.18
N VAL A 123 10.48 -10.96 5.13
CA VAL A 123 10.00 -9.99 6.13
C VAL A 123 8.49 -9.79 6.01
N ILE A 124 7.97 -9.61 4.80
CA ILE A 124 6.52 -9.46 4.56
C ILE A 124 5.74 -10.67 5.08
N ARG A 125 6.20 -11.90 4.79
CA ARG A 125 5.56 -13.13 5.27
C ARG A 125 5.58 -13.32 6.79
N ARG A 126 6.46 -12.62 7.49
CA ARG A 126 6.59 -12.67 8.96
C ARG A 126 5.72 -11.62 9.67
N ILE A 127 5.14 -10.67 8.95
CA ILE A 127 4.23 -9.69 9.53
C ILE A 127 2.97 -10.42 10.00
N GLN A 128 2.75 -10.38 11.31
CA GLN A 128 1.64 -11.08 11.94
C GLN A 128 0.34 -10.27 11.83
N PRO A 129 -0.84 -10.92 11.79
CA PRO A 129 -2.12 -10.24 11.75
C PRO A 129 -2.31 -9.23 12.89
N GLU A 130 -1.82 -9.51 14.09
CA GLU A 130 -1.91 -8.62 15.26
C GLU A 130 -1.21 -7.28 15.00
N MET A 131 -0.09 -7.31 14.28
CA MET A 131 0.63 -6.10 13.87
C MET A 131 -0.20 -5.27 12.88
N LEU A 132 -0.90 -5.92 11.95
CA LEU A 132 -1.79 -5.26 11.00
C LEU A 132 -3.03 -4.68 11.69
N GLU A 133 -3.53 -5.33 12.74
CA GLU A 133 -4.63 -4.82 13.55
C GLU A 133 -4.22 -3.56 14.31
N GLN A 134 -3.05 -3.56 14.95
CA GLN A 134 -2.50 -2.39 15.65
C GLN A 134 -2.30 -1.19 14.70
N VAL A 135 -1.74 -1.44 13.52
CA VAL A 135 -1.57 -0.42 12.48
C VAL A 135 -2.93 0.13 12.04
N THR A 136 -3.93 -0.74 11.85
CA THR A 136 -5.28 -0.31 11.47
C THR A 136 -5.94 0.54 12.57
N GLN A 137 -5.77 0.18 13.85
CA GLN A 137 -6.27 0.97 14.98
C GLN A 137 -5.59 2.34 15.06
N ASN A 138 -4.27 2.39 14.86
CA ASN A 138 -3.52 3.64 14.81
C ASN A 138 -3.99 4.54 13.66
N TRP A 139 -4.31 3.97 12.50
CA TRP A 139 -4.89 4.72 11.38
C TRP A 139 -6.21 5.39 11.74
N THR A 140 -7.14 4.67 12.40
CA THR A 140 -8.40 5.26 12.88
C THR A 140 -8.16 6.40 13.87
N PHE A 141 -7.22 6.22 14.81
CA PHE A 141 -6.85 7.27 15.75
C PHE A 141 -6.28 8.51 15.04
N ARG A 142 -5.38 8.34 14.06
CA ARG A 142 -4.82 9.43 13.26
C ARG A 142 -5.92 10.19 12.50
N MET A 143 -6.87 9.47 11.90
CA MET A 143 -8.00 10.07 11.19
C MET A 143 -8.90 10.89 12.13
N ASP A 144 -9.19 10.38 13.32
CA ASP A 144 -9.98 11.10 14.31
C ASP A 144 -9.25 12.34 14.84
N HIS A 145 -7.93 12.26 15.02
CA HIS A 145 -7.15 13.42 15.41
C HIS A 145 -7.12 14.50 14.34
N LEU A 146 -6.93 14.14 13.06
CA LEU A 146 -6.99 15.09 11.95
C LEU A 146 -8.32 15.83 11.84
N LYS A 147 -9.43 15.11 12.03
CA LYS A 147 -10.77 15.73 12.06
C LYS A 147 -10.86 16.79 13.15
N ARG A 148 -10.28 16.51 14.33
CA ARG A 148 -10.26 17.45 15.48
C ARG A 148 -9.27 18.60 15.28
N SER A 149 -8.13 18.36 14.63
CA SER A 149 -7.06 19.33 14.43
C SER A 149 -7.24 20.22 13.19
N ARG A 150 -8.35 20.06 12.43
CA ARG A 150 -8.61 20.76 11.16
C ARG A 150 -7.47 20.61 10.13
N GLY A 151 -6.83 19.45 10.09
CA GLY A 151 -5.79 19.14 9.10
C GLY A 151 -4.36 19.57 9.47
N GLN A 152 -4.09 19.86 10.75
CA GLN A 152 -2.70 20.07 11.21
C GLN A 152 -1.93 18.73 11.26
N HIS A 153 -0.63 18.80 10.97
CA HIS A 153 0.28 17.67 10.88
C HIS A 153 0.40 16.93 12.23
N LEU A 154 0.45 15.60 12.17
CA LEU A 154 0.58 14.70 13.32
C LEU A 154 2.06 14.38 13.55
N ASN A 155 2.60 14.74 14.70
CA ASN A 155 3.94 14.29 15.10
C ASN A 155 3.91 12.81 15.53
N GLU A 156 4.74 12.02 14.86
CA GLU A 156 5.29 10.69 15.19
C GLU A 156 4.36 9.58 15.71
N VAL A 157 4.83 8.35 15.54
CA VAL A 157 4.12 7.11 15.82
C VAL A 157 3.90 6.96 17.32
N ILE A 158 2.65 7.09 17.78
CA ILE A 158 2.27 6.76 19.16
C ILE A 158 2.02 5.25 19.23
N PHE A 159 3.04 4.49 19.63
CA PHE A 159 2.82 3.16 20.18
C PHE A 159 2.32 3.33 21.62
N LYS A 160 1.04 3.03 21.88
CA LYS A 160 0.61 2.82 23.26
C LYS A 160 1.14 1.46 23.72
N THR A 161 2.00 1.49 24.72
CA THR A 161 2.52 0.34 25.46
C THR A 161 1.43 -0.29 26.33
#